data_AF-A0AAU0R6M5-F1
#
_entry.id   AF-A0AAU0R6M5-F1
#
_cell.length_a   1.000
_cell.length_b   1.000
_cell.length_c   1.000
_cell.angle_alpha   90.00
_cell.angle_beta   90.00
_cell.angle_gamma   90.00
#
_symmetry.space_group_name_H-M   'P 1'
#
loop_
_entity.id
_entity.type
_entity.pdbx_description
1 polymer ?
#
loop_
_entity_poly.entity_id
_entity_poly.type
_entity_poly.pdbx_seq_one_letter_code
_entity_poly.pdbx_strand_id
1 'polypeptide(L)'
;MNATLTGRLALGSLTPRVTLDVATTIDDTTASMLGRQAFGNGTSNGTYNNTNSAPLFGLVHKIAGYMNSGIVFNKGTGVTGGFISFLTSNGTERMRIDATGDVGIGTTTTSTYKLAVNETIGAKKLQVTQTGWADFVFHKDYELPYLNEVSKYIDVHQHLPGIPSATEVAANGIDVG
;
A
#
# COMPACT_ATOMS: atom_id res chain seq x y z
N MET A 1 1.84 -15.83 35.39
CA MET A 1 1.16 -14.54 35.22
C MET A 1 1.57 -13.65 36.37
N ASN A 2 2.04 -12.42 36.11
CA ASN A 2 2.45 -11.46 37.15
C ASN A 2 1.69 -10.14 36.96
N ALA A 3 1.12 -9.58 38.03
CA ALA A 3 0.42 -8.30 38.02
C ALA A 3 1.17 -7.32 38.92
N THR A 4 1.51 -6.15 38.39
CA THR A 4 2.21 -5.09 39.15
C THR A 4 1.22 -4.23 39.93
N LEU A 5 1.70 -3.59 41.01
CA LEU A 5 0.94 -2.56 41.75
C LEU A 5 0.47 -1.39 40.87
N THR A 6 1.10 -1.19 39.71
CA THR A 6 0.70 -0.20 38.69
C THR A 6 -0.33 -0.69 37.68
N GLY A 7 -0.94 -1.86 37.89
CA GLY A 7 -2.02 -2.37 37.03
C GLY A 7 -1.57 -2.98 35.70
N ARG A 8 -0.28 -3.35 35.56
CA ARG A 8 0.24 -4.03 34.37
C ARG A 8 0.25 -5.54 34.57
N LEU A 9 -0.16 -6.29 33.55
CA LEU A 9 -0.24 -7.75 33.52
C LEU A 9 0.85 -8.34 32.62
N ALA A 10 1.55 -9.37 33.09
CA ALA A 10 2.60 -10.06 32.37
C ALA A 10 2.32 -11.58 32.26
N LEU A 11 2.63 -12.16 31.10
CA LEU A 11 2.72 -13.60 30.87
C LEU A 11 4.15 -13.92 30.40
N GLY A 12 4.89 -14.71 31.18
CA GLY A 12 6.28 -15.10 30.85
C GLY A 12 7.36 -14.06 31.17
N SER A 13 7.02 -12.88 31.70
CA SER A 13 8.00 -11.87 32.15
C SER A 13 7.73 -11.40 33.58
N LEU A 14 8.78 -11.02 34.30
CA LEU A 14 8.69 -10.42 35.65
C LEU A 14 8.61 -8.89 35.63
N THR A 15 8.89 -8.25 34.48
CA THR A 15 8.98 -6.79 34.37
C THR A 15 8.11 -6.27 33.20
N PRO A 16 6.77 -6.25 33.34
CA PRO A 16 5.87 -5.85 32.25
C PRO A 16 6.11 -4.41 31.77
N ARG A 17 6.40 -4.29 30.48
CA ARG A 17 6.73 -3.03 29.78
C ARG A 17 5.48 -2.26 29.33
N VAL A 18 4.36 -2.96 29.17
CA VAL A 18 3.02 -2.44 28.80
C VAL A 18 1.96 -2.94 29.76
N THR A 19 0.74 -2.42 29.61
CA THR A 19 -0.46 -2.90 30.33
C THR A 19 -0.67 -4.41 30.19
N LEU A 20 -0.38 -5.00 29.01
CA LEU A 20 -0.36 -6.46 28.80
C LEU A 20 0.89 -6.89 28.02
N ASP A 21 1.85 -7.47 28.72
CA ASP A 21 3.15 -7.90 28.19
C ASP A 21 3.23 -9.43 28.14
N VAL A 22 3.49 -9.99 26.96
CA VAL A 22 3.64 -11.45 26.77
C VAL A 22 5.04 -11.73 26.24
N ALA A 23 5.88 -12.40 27.03
CA ALA A 23 7.23 -12.79 26.66
C ALA A 23 7.32 -14.19 26.05
N THR A 24 8.39 -14.45 25.29
CA THR A 24 8.68 -15.77 24.73
C THR A 24 9.04 -16.76 25.84
N THR A 25 8.89 -18.06 25.57
CA THR A 25 9.09 -19.14 26.57
C THR A 25 10.55 -19.47 26.87
N ILE A 26 11.52 -18.92 26.13
CA ILE A 26 12.92 -19.39 26.17
C ILE A 26 13.90 -18.29 26.58
N ASP A 27 13.59 -17.03 26.26
CA ASP A 27 14.31 -15.85 26.72
C ASP A 27 13.27 -14.81 27.16
N ASP A 28 13.52 -14.02 28.22
CA ASP A 28 12.66 -12.93 28.74
C ASP A 28 12.60 -11.74 27.75
N THR A 29 12.27 -12.06 26.50
CA THR A 29 12.13 -11.18 25.36
C THR A 29 10.65 -11.13 25.01
N THR A 30 10.12 -9.93 24.81
CA THR A 30 8.68 -9.75 24.57
C THR A 30 8.29 -10.37 23.22
N ALA A 31 7.31 -11.27 23.24
CA ALA A 31 6.76 -11.97 22.08
C ALA A 31 5.64 -11.16 21.41
N SER A 32 4.79 -10.49 22.19
CA SER A 32 3.69 -9.66 21.67
C SER A 32 3.26 -8.61 22.70
N MET A 33 2.97 -7.41 22.24
CA MET A 33 2.49 -6.30 23.07
C MET A 33 1.08 -5.91 22.64
N LEU A 34 0.11 -6.06 23.53
CA LEU A 34 -1.25 -5.57 23.34
C LEU A 34 -1.46 -4.37 24.27
N GLY A 35 -1.03 -3.19 23.84
CA GLY A 35 -1.18 -1.96 24.61
C GLY A 35 -0.33 -0.81 24.06
N ARG A 36 -0.77 0.42 24.33
CA ARG A 36 -0.03 1.65 23.99
C ARG A 36 1.06 1.89 25.02
N GLN A 37 2.34 1.84 24.62
CA GLN A 37 3.42 2.38 25.44
C GLN A 37 3.41 3.92 25.43
N ALA A 38 3.68 4.53 26.58
CA ALA A 38 4.16 5.90 26.61
C ALA A 38 5.60 5.90 26.11
N PHE A 39 5.91 6.77 25.15
CA PHE A 39 7.21 7.03 24.52
C PHE A 39 8.41 6.20 25.03
N GLY A 40 8.77 5.15 24.27
CA GLY A 40 10.10 4.52 24.28
C GLY A 40 10.41 3.53 25.42
N ASN A 41 10.72 2.28 25.04
CA ASN A 41 11.61 1.40 25.80
C ASN A 41 12.55 0.72 24.79
N GLY A 42 13.86 0.96 24.91
CA GLY A 42 14.89 0.57 23.94
C GLY A 42 15.30 -0.91 23.96
N THR A 43 14.41 -1.85 24.29
CA THR A 43 14.72 -3.29 24.32
C THR A 43 13.98 -4.07 23.23
N SER A 44 14.73 -4.26 22.13
CA SER A 44 14.56 -4.90 20.81
C SER A 44 13.55 -6.01 20.50
N ASN A 45 12.65 -6.44 21.37
CA ASN A 45 11.61 -7.40 20.97
C ASN A 45 10.30 -6.94 21.59
N GLY A 46 9.26 -6.77 20.77
CA GLY A 46 8.02 -6.03 21.06
C GLY A 46 7.68 -5.07 19.93
N THR A 47 6.40 -4.76 19.75
CA THR A 47 5.86 -3.94 18.66
C THR A 47 6.60 -2.57 18.61
N TYR A 48 7.44 -2.37 17.58
CA TYR A 48 8.63 -1.51 17.62
C TYR A 48 8.37 0.00 17.85
N ASN A 49 9.21 0.66 18.67
CA ASN A 49 9.39 2.11 18.59
C ASN A 49 10.84 2.50 18.98
N ASN A 50 11.59 3.16 18.09
CA ASN A 50 12.79 3.90 18.48
C ASN A 50 13.12 5.04 17.49
N THR A 51 12.90 6.27 17.94
CA THR A 51 13.49 7.55 17.47
C THR A 51 13.28 8.10 16.06
N ASN A 52 12.88 7.35 15.03
CA ASN A 52 12.46 7.93 13.74
C ASN A 52 11.53 6.96 13.00
N SER A 53 10.32 7.41 12.63
CA SER A 53 9.43 6.73 11.67
C SER A 53 9.20 5.21 11.87
N ALA A 54 8.96 4.75 13.10
CA ALA A 54 8.71 3.33 13.42
C ALA A 54 7.21 3.02 13.66
N PRO A 55 6.74 1.80 13.38
CA PRO A 55 5.33 1.42 13.47
C PRO A 55 4.79 1.26 14.89
N LEU A 56 3.65 1.88 15.20
CA LEU A 56 3.07 1.88 16.55
C LEU A 56 2.51 0.51 16.98
N PHE A 57 1.99 -0.25 16.02
CA PHE A 57 1.33 -1.51 16.28
C PHE A 57 1.53 -2.46 15.09
N GLY A 58 1.55 -3.77 15.31
CA GLY A 58 1.67 -4.74 14.25
C GLY A 58 1.45 -6.16 14.73
N LEU A 59 0.81 -6.96 13.87
CA LEU A 59 0.71 -8.41 14.01
C LEU A 59 1.83 -9.01 13.18
N VAL A 60 2.90 -9.47 13.84
CA VAL A 60 4.12 -9.93 13.17
C VAL A 60 4.35 -11.41 13.48
N HIS A 61 4.63 -12.18 12.44
CA HIS A 61 5.04 -13.57 12.54
C HIS A 61 6.55 -13.67 12.28
N LYS A 62 7.29 -14.26 13.24
CA LYS A 62 8.71 -14.59 13.09
C LYS A 62 8.94 -16.10 13.16
N ILE A 63 9.86 -16.61 12.35
CA ILE A 63 10.32 -18.02 12.38
C ILE A 63 11.84 -18.00 12.53
N ALA A 64 12.37 -18.72 13.53
CA ALA A 64 13.81 -18.81 13.79
C ALA A 64 14.52 -17.44 13.87
N GLY A 65 13.84 -16.42 14.41
CA GLY A 65 14.37 -15.05 14.54
C GLY A 65 14.16 -14.15 13.30
N TYR A 66 13.79 -14.70 12.15
CA TYR A 66 13.53 -13.95 10.93
C TYR A 66 12.07 -13.51 10.85
N MET A 67 11.82 -12.27 10.40
CA MET A 67 10.45 -11.84 10.07
C MET A 67 9.95 -12.67 8.90
N ASN A 68 8.75 -13.23 8.98
CA ASN A 68 8.14 -13.94 7.86
C ASN A 68 7.08 -13.06 7.20
N SER A 69 6.09 -12.65 7.98
CA SER A 69 4.98 -11.84 7.51
C SER A 69 4.42 -10.95 8.61
N GLY A 70 3.59 -9.98 8.22
CA GLY A 70 2.84 -9.19 9.20
C GLY A 70 1.94 -8.13 8.61
N ILE A 71 1.09 -7.58 9.48
CA ILE A 71 0.29 -6.38 9.22
C ILE A 71 0.78 -5.32 10.20
N VAL A 72 1.18 -4.16 9.69
CA VAL A 72 1.91 -3.16 10.46
C VAL A 72 1.24 -1.79 10.31
N PHE A 73 0.96 -1.14 11.44
CA PHE A 73 0.32 0.17 11.55
C PHE A 73 1.40 1.21 11.85
N ASN A 74 1.79 1.93 10.81
CA ASN A 74 2.87 2.89 10.81
C ASN A 74 2.40 4.25 11.32
N LYS A 75 3.21 4.95 12.12
CA LYS A 75 2.85 6.27 12.66
C LYS A 75 2.87 7.38 11.60
N GLY A 76 3.75 7.27 10.61
CA GLY A 76 4.15 8.42 9.79
C GLY A 76 4.98 9.43 10.58
N THR A 77 5.15 10.64 10.02
CA THR A 77 6.01 11.69 10.58
C THR A 77 5.34 12.47 11.72
N GLY A 78 4.02 12.66 11.67
CA GLY A 78 3.27 13.48 12.62
C GLY A 78 2.50 12.69 13.70
N VAL A 79 1.58 13.39 14.37
CA VAL A 79 0.54 12.77 15.24
C VAL A 79 -0.52 12.07 14.38
N THR A 80 -0.68 12.56 13.15
CA THR A 80 -1.46 11.96 12.06
C THR A 80 -0.53 11.65 10.88
N GLY A 81 -1.05 11.02 9.83
CA GLY A 81 -0.28 10.61 8.66
C GLY A 81 0.28 9.18 8.75
N GLY A 82 -0.34 8.35 9.58
CA GLY A 82 -0.04 6.93 9.64
C GLY A 82 -0.53 6.19 8.40
N PHE A 83 0.03 5.00 8.18
CA PHE A 83 -0.31 4.14 7.05
C PHE A 83 -0.25 2.67 7.47
N ILE A 84 -0.94 1.79 6.75
CA ILE A 84 -0.95 0.36 7.04
C ILE A 84 -0.18 -0.36 5.95
N SER A 85 0.78 -1.21 6.34
CA SER A 85 1.59 -2.01 5.43
C SER A 85 1.42 -3.51 5.68
N PHE A 86 1.38 -4.29 4.60
CA PHE A 86 1.29 -5.74 4.60
C PHE A 86 2.63 -6.32 4.14
N LEU A 87 3.22 -7.15 5.00
CA LEU A 87 4.57 -7.68 4.82
C LEU A 87 4.53 -9.19 4.56
N THR A 88 5.34 -9.68 3.62
CA THR A 88 5.58 -11.11 3.39
C THR A 88 7.03 -11.34 2.99
N SER A 89 7.52 -12.57 3.18
CA SER A 89 8.89 -12.99 2.82
C SER A 89 9.97 -12.05 3.36
N ASN A 90 10.48 -12.38 4.54
CA ASN A 90 11.50 -11.58 5.22
C ASN A 90 11.05 -10.15 5.59
N GLY A 91 9.75 -9.95 5.83
CA GLY A 91 9.22 -8.63 6.17
C GLY A 91 9.18 -7.63 4.99
N THR A 92 9.28 -8.11 3.75
CA THR A 92 9.16 -7.25 2.56
C THR A 92 7.75 -6.72 2.43
N GLU A 93 7.60 -5.41 2.27
CA GLU A 93 6.29 -4.79 2.02
C GLU A 93 5.75 -5.16 0.63
N ARG A 94 4.51 -5.63 0.60
CA ARG A 94 3.82 -6.04 -0.64
C ARG A 94 2.62 -5.16 -0.97
N MET A 95 1.98 -4.59 0.04
CA MET A 95 0.81 -3.74 -0.12
C MET A 95 0.78 -2.69 0.99
N ARG A 96 0.21 -1.52 0.70
CA ARG A 96 -0.17 -0.52 1.71
C ARG A 96 -1.49 0.17 1.42
N ILE A 97 -2.04 0.75 2.48
CA ILE A 97 -2.93 1.89 2.42
C ILE A 97 -2.13 3.06 3.02
N ASP A 98 -1.80 4.05 2.21
CA ASP A 98 -0.99 5.19 2.63
C ASP A 98 -1.75 6.20 3.50
N ALA A 99 -1.08 7.30 3.86
CA ALA A 99 -1.65 8.35 4.70
C ALA A 99 -2.79 9.14 4.06
N THR A 100 -2.89 9.14 2.72
CA THR A 100 -3.99 9.78 1.96
C THR A 100 -5.14 8.80 1.69
N GLY A 101 -4.97 7.53 2.07
CA GLY A 101 -5.95 6.47 1.88
C GLY A 101 -5.82 5.75 0.54
N ASP A 102 -4.74 6.01 -0.20
CA ASP A 102 -4.50 5.39 -1.50
C ASP A 102 -3.79 4.04 -1.34
N VAL A 103 -4.09 3.12 -2.24
CA VAL A 103 -3.63 1.73 -2.16
C VAL A 103 -2.45 1.50 -3.09
N GLY A 104 -1.34 1.01 -2.55
CA GLY A 104 -0.19 0.55 -3.32
C GLY A 104 -0.05 -0.96 -3.26
N ILE A 105 0.14 -1.63 -4.41
CA ILE A 105 0.49 -3.05 -4.51
C ILE A 105 1.83 -3.15 -5.25
N GLY A 106 2.86 -3.71 -4.61
CA GLY A 106 4.21 -3.77 -5.16
C GLY A 106 4.92 -2.41 -5.27
N THR A 107 4.33 -1.34 -4.73
CA THR A 107 4.87 0.03 -4.70
C THR A 107 4.49 0.73 -3.40
N THR A 108 5.35 1.62 -2.94
CA THR A 108 5.07 2.54 -1.82
C THR A 108 4.56 3.91 -2.29
N THR A 109 4.58 4.17 -3.60
CA THR A 109 4.24 5.44 -4.24
C THR A 109 3.01 5.25 -5.12
N THR A 110 1.92 5.91 -4.73
CA THR A 110 0.61 5.88 -5.39
C THR A 110 0.42 7.04 -6.37
N SER A 111 1.20 8.12 -6.23
CA SER A 111 1.13 9.32 -7.08
C SER A 111 -0.29 9.90 -7.10
N THR A 112 -0.91 10.02 -8.28
CA THR A 112 -2.28 10.50 -8.46
C THR A 112 -3.33 9.39 -8.47
N TYR A 113 -2.93 8.12 -8.33
CA TYR A 113 -3.83 6.98 -8.44
C TYR A 113 -4.37 6.56 -7.07
N LYS A 114 -5.69 6.29 -7.01
CA LYS A 114 -6.31 5.65 -5.83
C LYS A 114 -5.83 4.22 -5.60
N LEU A 115 -5.47 3.53 -6.68
CA LEU A 115 -4.85 2.22 -6.66
C LEU A 115 -3.66 2.23 -7.63
N ALA A 116 -2.45 2.08 -7.11
CA ALA A 116 -1.24 1.90 -7.91
C ALA A 116 -0.74 0.45 -7.77
N VAL A 117 -0.60 -0.23 -8.91
CA VAL A 117 -0.02 -1.57 -8.98
C VAL A 117 1.28 -1.48 -9.76
N ASN A 118 2.37 -1.92 -9.15
CA ASN A 118 3.62 -2.11 -9.85
C ASN A 118 3.58 -3.49 -10.54
N GLU A 119 3.83 -3.52 -11.85
CA GLU A 119 3.66 -4.68 -12.74
C GLU A 119 2.21 -4.95 -13.20
N THR A 120 1.89 -6.19 -13.58
CA THR A 120 0.69 -6.55 -14.33
C THR A 120 -0.48 -6.98 -13.44
N ILE A 121 -1.70 -6.60 -13.83
CA ILE A 121 -2.95 -7.05 -13.18
C ILE A 121 -3.58 -8.17 -14.02
N GLY A 122 -3.79 -9.35 -13.42
CA GLY A 122 -4.58 -10.42 -14.01
C GLY A 122 -6.04 -10.37 -13.55
N ALA A 123 -7.00 -10.33 -14.49
CA ALA A 123 -8.43 -10.31 -14.19
C ALA A 123 -9.22 -11.18 -15.18
N LYS A 124 -10.27 -11.86 -14.69
CA LYS A 124 -11.20 -12.62 -15.56
C LYS A 124 -12.19 -11.72 -16.30
N LYS A 125 -12.59 -10.61 -15.67
CA LYS A 125 -13.50 -9.60 -16.21
C LYS A 125 -13.11 -8.25 -15.62
N LEU A 126 -12.98 -7.25 -16.47
CA LEU A 126 -12.81 -5.86 -16.09
C LEU A 126 -14.01 -5.10 -16.67
N GLN A 127 -14.70 -4.33 -15.83
CA GLN A 127 -15.72 -3.38 -16.26
C GLN A 127 -15.26 -2.01 -15.83
N VAL A 128 -15.05 -1.12 -16.81
CA VAL A 128 -14.73 0.28 -16.52
C VAL A 128 -15.90 1.14 -16.95
N THR A 129 -16.29 2.06 -16.07
CA THR A 129 -17.39 2.99 -16.31
C THR A 129 -16.80 4.38 -16.52
N GLN A 130 -16.84 4.83 -17.76
CA GLN A 130 -16.38 6.16 -18.14
C GLN A 130 -17.57 7.10 -18.34
N THR A 131 -17.34 8.38 -18.12
CA THR A 131 -18.26 9.42 -18.64
C THR A 131 -17.83 9.82 -20.04
N GLY A 132 -18.77 9.83 -20.98
CA GLY A 132 -18.49 10.29 -22.35
C GLY A 132 -17.92 9.21 -23.27
N TRP A 133 -18.55 8.03 -23.30
CA TRP A 133 -18.26 7.02 -24.34
C TRP A 133 -18.40 7.65 -25.73
N ALA A 134 -17.54 7.25 -26.66
CA ALA A 134 -17.40 7.86 -27.98
C ALA A 134 -18.56 7.52 -28.95
N ASP A 135 -19.80 7.52 -28.48
CA ASP A 135 -21.00 7.29 -29.28
C ASP A 135 -21.37 8.52 -30.13
N PHE A 136 -20.76 9.67 -29.82
CA PHE A 136 -20.95 10.92 -30.56
C PHE A 136 -20.61 10.81 -32.05
N VAL A 137 -19.76 9.86 -32.46
CA VAL A 137 -19.41 9.64 -33.88
C VAL A 137 -20.58 9.14 -34.73
N PHE A 138 -21.65 8.68 -34.09
CA PHE A 138 -22.88 8.22 -34.76
C PHE A 138 -24.02 9.24 -34.68
N HIS A 139 -23.81 10.39 -34.02
CA HIS A 139 -24.82 11.42 -33.97
C HIS A 139 -25.00 12.08 -35.35
N LYS A 140 -26.20 12.60 -35.64
CA LYS A 140 -26.53 13.19 -36.97
C LYS A 140 -25.73 14.46 -37.28
N ASP A 141 -25.27 15.15 -36.25
CA ASP A 141 -24.46 16.36 -36.30
C ASP A 141 -22.95 16.05 -36.28
N TYR A 142 -22.55 14.77 -36.28
CA TYR A 142 -21.16 14.40 -36.40
C TYR A 142 -20.68 14.54 -37.84
N GLU A 143 -19.75 15.47 -38.06
CA GLU A 143 -19.11 15.66 -39.36
C GLU A 143 -18.02 14.61 -39.57
N LEU A 144 -18.35 13.58 -40.35
CA LEU A 144 -17.40 12.55 -40.77
C LEU A 144 -16.28 13.17 -41.64
N PRO A 145 -15.00 12.99 -41.27
CA PRO A 145 -13.88 13.46 -42.08
C PRO A 145 -13.86 12.80 -43.46
N TYR A 146 -13.40 13.52 -44.48
CA TYR A 146 -13.22 12.95 -45.81
C TYR A 146 -12.03 11.97 -45.82
N LEU A 147 -12.14 10.88 -46.57
CA LEU A 147 -11.10 9.84 -46.63
C LEU A 147 -9.74 10.38 -47.11
N ASN A 148 -9.73 11.38 -48.00
CA ASN A 148 -8.48 12.01 -48.46
C ASN A 148 -7.78 12.80 -47.35
N GLU A 149 -8.52 13.41 -46.44
CA GLU A 149 -7.98 14.12 -45.27
C GLU A 149 -7.44 13.13 -44.25
N VAL A 150 -8.17 12.06 -43.99
CA VAL A 150 -7.73 10.97 -43.10
C VAL A 150 -6.47 10.31 -43.66
N SER A 151 -6.40 10.06 -44.97
CA SER A 151 -5.20 9.52 -45.63
C SER A 151 -4.00 10.43 -45.42
N LYS A 152 -4.13 11.73 -45.69
CA LYS A 152 -3.06 12.70 -45.45
C LYS A 152 -2.64 12.75 -43.99
N TYR A 153 -3.59 12.65 -43.06
CA TYR A 153 -3.29 12.61 -41.64
C TYR A 153 -2.44 11.38 -41.29
N ILE A 154 -2.83 10.19 -41.77
CA ILE A 154 -2.10 8.94 -41.56
C ILE A 154 -0.71 9.02 -42.18
N ASP A 155 -0.56 9.56 -43.39
CA ASP A 155 0.74 9.70 -44.06
C ASP A 155 1.73 10.52 -43.22
N VAL A 156 1.23 11.56 -42.54
CA VAL A 156 2.04 12.47 -41.71
C VAL A 156 2.26 11.94 -40.29
N HIS A 157 1.22 11.46 -39.63
CA HIS A 157 1.23 11.15 -38.20
C HIS A 157 1.43 9.65 -37.90
N GLN A 158 1.24 8.78 -38.89
CA GLN A 158 1.37 7.32 -38.77
C GLN A 158 0.39 6.69 -37.76
N HIS A 159 -0.72 7.37 -37.44
CA HIS A 159 -1.83 6.86 -36.65
C HIS A 159 -3.16 7.54 -37.08
N LEU A 160 -4.29 7.02 -36.60
CA LEU A 160 -5.60 7.60 -36.87
C LEU A 160 -5.86 8.86 -36.02
N PRO A 161 -6.68 9.81 -36.50
CA PRO A 161 -7.15 10.92 -35.69
C PRO A 161 -7.83 10.44 -34.40
N GLY A 162 -7.50 11.06 -33.28
CA GLY A 162 -8.06 10.71 -31.96
C GLY A 162 -7.50 9.44 -31.32
N ILE A 163 -6.62 8.70 -32.02
CA ILE A 163 -5.90 7.55 -31.48
C ILE A 163 -4.46 7.98 -31.17
N PRO A 164 -3.96 7.80 -29.93
CA PRO A 164 -2.59 8.17 -29.60
C PRO A 164 -1.58 7.32 -30.39
N SER A 165 -0.43 7.91 -30.69
CA SER A 165 0.70 7.22 -31.31
C SER A 165 1.30 6.16 -30.37
N ALA A 166 2.04 5.20 -30.92
CA ALA A 166 2.74 4.18 -30.12
C ALA A 166 3.73 4.81 -29.10
N THR A 167 4.37 5.92 -29.48
CA THR A 167 5.28 6.66 -28.60
C THR A 167 4.54 7.29 -27.42
N GLU A 168 3.36 7.88 -27.67
CA GLU A 168 2.52 8.45 -26.61
C GLU A 168 1.96 7.38 -25.68
N VAL A 169 1.53 6.23 -26.22
CA VAL A 169 1.06 5.10 -25.42
C VAL A 169 2.18 4.52 -24.56
N ALA A 170 3.41 4.43 -25.09
CA ALA A 170 4.56 3.97 -24.31
C ALA A 170 4.92 4.94 -23.17
N ALA A 171 4.72 6.25 -23.36
CA ALA A 171 5.04 7.27 -22.36
C ALA A 171 3.95 7.41 -21.28
N ASN A 172 2.68 7.40 -21.70
CA ASN A 172 1.55 7.82 -20.85
C ASN A 172 0.54 6.68 -20.56
N GLY A 173 0.69 5.53 -21.21
CA GLY A 173 -0.31 4.47 -21.20
C GLY A 173 -1.50 4.79 -22.12
N ILE A 174 -2.53 3.95 -22.04
CA ILE A 174 -3.81 4.14 -22.72
C ILE A 174 -4.91 4.21 -21.67
N ASP A 175 -5.73 5.26 -21.76
CA ASP A 175 -6.98 5.30 -21.02
C ASP A 175 -7.96 4.33 -21.67
N VAL A 176 -8.36 3.30 -20.92
CA VAL A 176 -9.34 2.28 -21.34
C VAL A 176 -10.68 2.49 -20.63
N GLY A 177 -10.83 3.58 -19.86
CA GLY A 177 -11.76 3.62 -18.74
C GLY A 177 -11.85 4.90 -17.90
#